data_AF-A0A2H1FC14-F1
#
_entry.id   AF-A0A2H1FC14-F1
#
_cell.length_a   1.000
_cell.length_b   1.000
_cell.length_c   1.000
_cell.angle_alpha   90.00
_cell.angle_beta   90.00
_cell.angle_gamma   90.00
#
_symmetry.space_group_name_H-M   'P 1'
#
loop_
_entity.id
_entity.type
_entity.pdbx_description
1 polymer ?
#
loop_
_entity_poly.entity_id
_entity_poly.type
_entity_poly.pdbx_seq_one_letter_code
_entity_poly.pdbx_strand_id
1 'polypeptide(L)'
;MVHLKNSGYVPADAKSLLAKADQLTSEMNIIVRDMRVSTKYLEFDVSVQKEELDLVVEKFKTIGSLYDAKPVVEEKIEKEDAIRIARQYFNDERYWECHEVLEGVWKNTHEGEKDLVQGIILVAAALVHYEKYENDICLSIMNRAMEKFSNVSGTYHGINVDKFQETVAMMISSKSMGPFMI
;
A
#
# COMPACT_ATOMS: atom_id res chain seq x y z
N MET A 1 4.28 -10.62 -3.32
CA MET A 1 4.78 -9.74 -2.25
C MET A 1 5.56 -10.54 -1.24
N VAL A 2 6.73 -10.04 -0.86
CA VAL A 2 7.51 -10.53 0.29
C VAL A 2 7.52 -9.43 1.35
N HIS A 3 7.10 -9.74 2.56
CA HIS A 3 7.12 -8.82 3.69
C HIS A 3 8.14 -9.29 4.72
N LEU A 4 9.11 -8.43 5.03
CA LEU A 4 10.02 -8.60 6.16
C LEU A 4 9.57 -7.72 7.32
N LYS A 5 9.92 -8.06 8.55
CA LYS A 5 9.70 -7.17 9.70
C LYS A 5 10.63 -5.97 9.59
N ASN A 6 10.08 -4.77 9.75
CA ASN A 6 10.89 -3.56 9.87
C ASN A 6 11.57 -3.52 11.24
N SER A 7 12.89 -3.29 11.26
CA SER A 7 13.73 -3.20 12.46
C SER A 7 14.28 -1.79 12.72
N GLY A 8 13.75 -0.77 12.05
CA GLY A 8 14.11 0.64 12.26
C GLY A 8 14.37 1.45 10.99
N TYR A 9 14.12 0.88 9.81
CA TYR A 9 14.18 1.61 8.55
C TYR A 9 13.00 2.59 8.44
N VAL A 10 13.22 3.66 7.67
CA VAL A 10 12.21 4.67 7.36
C VAL A 10 12.02 4.77 5.85
N PRO A 11 10.95 5.42 5.33
CA PRO A 11 10.74 5.55 3.89
C PRO A 11 11.96 6.03 3.10
N ALA A 12 12.78 6.92 3.66
CA ALA A 12 14.00 7.41 3.02
C ALA A 12 15.01 6.29 2.67
N ASP A 13 14.94 5.14 3.34
CA ASP A 13 15.79 3.97 3.07
C ASP A 13 15.29 3.12 1.89
N ALA A 14 14.08 3.37 1.37
CA ALA A 14 13.45 2.48 0.39
C ALA A 14 14.32 2.23 -0.85
N LYS A 15 14.96 3.27 -1.39
CA LYS A 15 15.84 3.16 -2.57
C LYS A 15 17.11 2.35 -2.28
N SER A 16 17.70 2.48 -1.09
CA SER A 16 18.91 1.73 -0.73
C SER A 16 18.59 0.26 -0.47
N LEU A 17 17.42 -0.01 0.13
CA LEU A 17 16.90 -1.36 0.36
C LEU A 17 16.55 -2.06 -0.96
N LEU A 18 15.95 -1.36 -1.92
CA LEU A 18 15.70 -1.88 -3.26
C LEU A 18 17.02 -2.27 -3.95
N ALA A 19 18.00 -1.36 -3.96
CA ALA A 19 19.32 -1.64 -4.56
C ALA A 19 20.04 -2.83 -3.88
N LYS A 20 19.92 -2.96 -2.56
CA LYS A 20 20.47 -4.10 -1.81
C LYS A 20 19.76 -5.40 -2.18
N ALA A 21 18.43 -5.38 -2.31
CA ALA A 21 17.66 -6.54 -2.73
C ALA A 21 18.05 -6.98 -4.16
N ASP A 22 18.15 -6.04 -5.10
CA ASP A 22 18.60 -6.29 -6.48
C ASP A 22 20.00 -6.92 -6.51
N GLN A 23 20.93 -6.42 -5.69
CA GLN A 23 22.28 -6.98 -5.59
C GLN A 23 22.27 -8.42 -5.06
N LEU A 24 21.41 -8.73 -4.09
CA LEU A 24 21.32 -10.07 -3.50
C LEU A 24 20.78 -11.11 -4.48
N THR A 25 20.00 -10.67 -5.48
CA THR A 25 19.38 -11.52 -6.50
C THR A 25 20.01 -11.36 -7.89
N SER A 26 21.14 -10.65 -8.03
CA SER A 26 21.70 -10.27 -9.33
C SER A 26 22.14 -11.44 -10.22
N GLU A 27 22.46 -12.59 -9.63
CA GLU A 27 22.84 -13.82 -10.33
C GLU A 27 21.64 -14.74 -10.61
N MET A 28 20.43 -14.28 -10.31
CA MET A 28 19.20 -15.05 -10.41
C MET A 28 18.29 -14.47 -11.48
N ASN A 29 17.35 -15.27 -12.00
CA ASN A 29 16.33 -14.78 -12.93
C ASN A 29 15.14 -14.16 -12.18
N ILE A 30 15.42 -13.23 -11.26
CA ILE A 30 14.45 -12.57 -10.37
C ILE A 30 14.48 -11.07 -10.61
N ILE A 31 13.32 -10.43 -10.53
CA ILE A 31 13.19 -8.98 -10.63
C ILE A 31 12.56 -8.46 -9.34
N VAL A 32 13.27 -7.62 -8.59
CA VAL A 32 12.67 -6.84 -7.49
C VAL A 32 12.16 -5.53 -8.10
N ARG A 33 10.84 -5.41 -8.24
CA ARG A 33 10.21 -4.29 -8.96
C ARG A 33 10.10 -3.04 -8.11
N ASP A 34 9.76 -3.22 -6.84
CA ASP A 34 9.47 -2.12 -5.94
C ASP A 34 9.79 -2.52 -4.50
N MET A 35 10.02 -1.50 -3.68
CA MET A 35 10.32 -1.62 -2.27
C MET A 35 9.60 -0.49 -1.51
N ARG A 36 8.85 -0.87 -0.47
CA ARG A 36 8.10 0.06 0.39
C ARG A 36 8.49 -0.16 1.85
N VAL A 37 8.70 0.94 2.58
CA VAL A 37 8.99 0.90 4.03
C VAL A 37 7.79 1.46 4.79
N SER A 38 7.11 0.58 5.54
CA SER A 38 6.10 0.97 6.52
C SER A 38 6.67 0.90 7.94
N THR A 39 5.93 1.36 8.94
CA THR A 39 6.42 1.28 10.34
C THR A 39 6.62 -0.17 10.81
N LYS A 40 5.89 -1.12 10.22
CA LYS A 40 5.91 -2.54 10.62
C LYS A 40 6.65 -3.43 9.65
N TYR A 41 6.66 -3.09 8.36
CA TYR A 41 7.07 -4.00 7.30
C TYR A 41 8.05 -3.36 6.31
N LEU A 42 8.95 -4.19 5.77
CA LEU A 42 9.65 -3.93 4.53
C LEU A 42 8.97 -4.78 3.47
N GLU A 43 8.28 -4.14 2.56
CA GLU A 43 7.54 -4.81 1.50
C GLU A 43 8.35 -4.79 0.20
N PHE A 44 8.47 -5.95 -0.43
CA PHE A 44 9.13 -6.14 -1.72
C PHE A 44 8.15 -6.74 -2.73
N ASP A 45 7.97 -6.04 -3.86
CA ASP A 45 7.32 -6.62 -5.04
C ASP A 45 8.37 -7.38 -5.84
N VAL A 46 8.28 -8.71 -5.83
CA VAL A 46 9.25 -9.60 -6.46
C VAL A 46 8.57 -10.43 -7.54
N SER A 47 9.11 -10.36 -8.75
CA SER A 47 8.81 -11.29 -9.83
C SER A 47 9.73 -12.48 -9.77
N VAL A 48 9.15 -13.64 -9.49
CA VAL A 48 9.89 -14.88 -9.30
C VAL A 48 9.01 -16.09 -9.66
N GLN A 49 9.63 -17.18 -10.11
CA GLN A 49 8.93 -18.46 -10.23
C GLN A 49 8.60 -19.00 -8.84
N LYS A 50 7.51 -19.75 -8.70
CA LYS A 50 7.05 -20.21 -7.39
C LYS A 50 8.11 -21.03 -6.64
N GLU A 51 8.88 -21.83 -7.38
CA GLU A 51 9.92 -22.72 -6.87
C GLU A 51 11.16 -21.96 -6.37
N GLU A 52 11.34 -20.71 -6.77
CA GLU A 52 12.49 -19.87 -6.40
C GLU A 52 12.18 -18.92 -5.23
N LEU A 53 10.93 -18.89 -4.74
CA LEU A 53 10.52 -18.00 -3.65
C LEU A 53 11.30 -18.25 -2.36
N ASP A 54 11.52 -19.52 -1.99
CA ASP A 54 12.28 -19.86 -0.77
C ASP A 54 13.72 -19.34 -0.85
N LEU A 55 14.29 -19.31 -2.05
CA LEU A 55 15.65 -18.79 -2.28
C LEU A 55 15.67 -17.25 -2.19
N VAL A 56 14.66 -16.55 -2.69
CA VAL A 56 14.48 -15.10 -2.47
C VAL A 56 14.42 -14.79 -0.98
N VAL A 57 13.54 -15.50 -0.26
CA VAL A 57 13.36 -15.34 1.19
C VAL A 57 14.67 -15.55 1.92
N GLU A 58 15.45 -16.57 1.56
CA GLU A 58 16.75 -16.84 2.17
C GLU A 58 17.74 -15.68 1.96
N LYS A 59 17.81 -15.14 0.74
CA LYS A 59 18.68 -13.99 0.43
C LYS A 59 18.27 -12.75 1.24
N PHE A 60 16.96 -12.50 1.35
CA PHE A 60 16.40 -11.33 2.02
C PHE A 60 16.53 -11.38 3.55
N LYS A 61 16.88 -12.53 4.17
CA LYS A 61 17.21 -12.61 5.60
C LYS A 61 18.32 -11.66 6.02
N THR A 62 19.20 -11.27 5.10
CA THR A 62 20.27 -10.27 5.34
C THR A 62 19.75 -8.82 5.41
N ILE A 63 18.50 -8.58 5.02
CA ILE A 63 17.79 -7.31 5.13
C ILE A 63 16.92 -7.30 6.39
N GLY A 64 16.13 -8.36 6.60
CA GLY A 64 15.23 -8.49 7.74
C GLY A 64 14.63 -9.89 7.88
N SER A 65 14.04 -10.18 9.03
CA SER A 65 13.35 -11.46 9.26
C SER A 65 12.03 -11.51 8.47
N LEU A 66 11.75 -12.64 7.82
CA LEU A 66 10.47 -12.85 7.13
C LEU A 66 9.29 -12.64 8.10
N TYR A 67 8.29 -11.87 7.64
CA TYR A 67 6.98 -11.79 8.25
C TYR A 67 6.01 -12.71 7.51
N ASP A 68 5.78 -12.44 6.23
CA ASP A 68 5.00 -13.29 5.33
C ASP A 68 5.51 -13.17 3.88
N ALA A 69 5.07 -14.10 3.03
CA ALA A 69 5.25 -14.01 1.59
C ALA A 69 3.97 -14.53 0.93
N LYS A 70 3.37 -13.71 0.05
CA LYS A 70 2.08 -14.01 -0.56
C LYS A 70 2.13 -13.76 -2.07
N PRO A 71 1.57 -14.64 -2.90
CA PRO A 71 1.37 -14.34 -4.30
C PRO A 71 0.37 -13.19 -4.45
N VAL A 72 0.59 -12.33 -5.44
CA VAL A 72 -0.41 -11.31 -5.83
C VAL A 72 -1.29 -11.94 -6.88
N VAL A 73 -2.53 -12.28 -6.52
CA VAL A 73 -3.54 -12.85 -7.42
C VAL A 73 -4.86 -12.12 -7.22
N GLU A 74 -5.58 -11.89 -8.32
CA GLU A 74 -6.91 -11.28 -8.27
C GLU A 74 -7.90 -12.35 -7.76
N GLU A 75 -8.28 -12.28 -6.49
CA GLU A 75 -9.27 -13.16 -5.89
C GLU A 75 -10.68 -12.58 -6.05
N LYS A 76 -11.67 -13.43 -6.34
CA LYS A 76 -13.07 -13.03 -6.28
C LYS A 76 -13.51 -13.00 -4.82
N ILE A 77 -13.52 -11.80 -4.24
CA ILE A 77 -13.96 -11.54 -2.87
C ILE A 77 -15.28 -10.78 -2.93
N GLU A 78 -16.24 -11.18 -2.10
CA GLU A 78 -17.49 -10.44 -1.94
C GLU A 78 -17.22 -9.03 -1.40
N LYS A 79 -17.98 -8.05 -1.88
CA LYS A 79 -17.71 -6.63 -1.63
C LYS A 79 -17.50 -6.28 -0.15
N GLU A 80 -18.37 -6.75 0.74
CA GLU A 80 -18.28 -6.47 2.18
C GLU A 80 -16.96 -6.97 2.77
N ASP A 81 -16.58 -8.20 2.42
CA ASP A 81 -15.33 -8.80 2.86
C ASP A 81 -14.12 -8.11 2.25
N ALA A 82 -14.19 -7.71 0.98
CA ALA A 82 -13.14 -6.95 0.31
C ALA A 82 -12.89 -5.62 1.02
N ILE A 83 -13.94 -4.87 1.36
CA ILE A 83 -13.80 -3.60 2.07
C ILE A 83 -13.26 -3.81 3.49
N ARG A 84 -13.72 -4.84 4.21
CA ARG A 84 -13.19 -5.21 5.52
C ARG A 84 -11.70 -5.56 5.46
N ILE A 85 -11.28 -6.34 4.47
CA ILE A 85 -9.87 -6.71 4.24
C ILE A 85 -9.04 -5.48 3.86
N ALA A 86 -9.54 -4.62 2.98
CA ALA A 86 -8.86 -3.38 2.60
C ALA A 86 -8.61 -2.46 3.80
N ARG A 87 -9.60 -2.32 4.70
CA ARG A 87 -9.41 -1.57 5.95
C ARG A 87 -8.34 -2.18 6.85
N GLN A 88 -8.30 -3.51 6.96
CA GLN A 88 -7.24 -4.19 7.69
C GLN A 88 -5.87 -3.89 7.08
N TYR A 89 -5.74 -3.99 5.76
CA TYR A 89 -4.49 -3.64 5.07
C TYR A 89 -4.10 -2.17 5.25
N PHE A 90 -5.04 -1.23 5.13
CA PHE A 90 -4.78 0.19 5.34
C PHE A 90 -4.24 0.45 6.76
N ASN A 91 -4.90 -0.12 7.77
CA ASN A 91 -4.53 0.05 9.18
C ASN A 91 -3.22 -0.68 9.56
N ASP A 92 -2.79 -1.63 8.74
CA ASP A 92 -1.51 -2.31 8.85
C ASP A 92 -0.42 -1.72 7.95
N GLU A 93 -0.69 -0.57 7.31
CA GLU A 93 0.23 0.09 6.38
C GLU A 93 0.68 -0.84 5.25
N ARG A 94 -0.27 -1.60 4.72
CA ARG A 94 -0.15 -2.44 3.51
C ARG A 94 -0.94 -1.78 2.39
N TYR A 95 -0.51 -0.57 2.03
CA TYR A 95 -1.31 0.32 1.18
C TYR A 95 -1.43 -0.19 -0.26
N TRP A 96 -0.44 -0.93 -0.76
CA TRP A 96 -0.51 -1.56 -2.06
C TRP A 96 -1.60 -2.64 -2.11
N GLU A 97 -1.66 -3.55 -1.13
CA GLU A 97 -2.75 -4.55 -1.10
C GLU A 97 -4.11 -3.92 -0.82
N CYS A 98 -4.17 -2.86 -0.01
CA CYS A 98 -5.40 -2.08 0.16
C CYS A 98 -5.89 -1.54 -1.20
N HIS A 99 -4.99 -0.93 -1.98
CA HIS A 99 -5.26 -0.44 -3.33
C HIS A 99 -5.80 -1.56 -4.24
N GLU A 100 -5.10 -2.69 -4.32
CA GLU A 100 -5.47 -3.80 -5.21
C GLU A 100 -6.85 -4.38 -4.86
N VAL A 101 -7.14 -4.57 -3.56
CA VAL A 101 -8.44 -5.08 -3.12
C VAL A 101 -9.57 -4.10 -3.44
N LEU A 102 -9.36 -2.80 -3.22
CA LEU A 102 -10.38 -1.79 -3.50
C LEU A 102 -10.58 -1.55 -5.00
N GLU A 103 -9.57 -1.72 -5.84
CA GLU A 103 -9.71 -1.71 -7.31
C GLU A 103 -10.72 -2.79 -7.76
N GLY A 104 -10.66 -3.99 -7.18
CA GLY A 104 -11.66 -5.04 -7.41
C GLY A 104 -13.08 -4.62 -7.02
N VAL A 105 -13.24 -3.90 -5.91
CA VAL A 105 -14.53 -3.34 -5.48
C VAL A 105 -15.01 -2.27 -6.46
N TRP A 106 -14.14 -1.31 -6.77
CA TRP A 106 -14.44 -0.15 -7.61
C TRP A 106 -14.95 -0.54 -9.00
N LYS A 107 -14.33 -1.55 -9.64
CA LYS A 107 -14.77 -2.10 -10.94
C LYS A 107 -16.22 -2.56 -10.94
N ASN A 108 -16.73 -3.01 -9.79
CA ASN A 108 -18.08 -3.56 -9.62
C ASN A 108 -19.07 -2.58 -8.94
N THR A 109 -18.67 -1.31 -8.74
CA THR A 109 -19.43 -0.29 -8.02
C THR A 109 -20.28 0.59 -8.94
N HIS A 110 -21.41 1.12 -8.45
CA HIS A 110 -22.36 1.97 -9.20
C HIS A 110 -22.11 3.48 -8.93
N GLU A 111 -22.68 4.38 -9.76
CA GLU A 111 -22.33 5.82 -9.82
C GLU A 111 -22.25 6.55 -8.47
N GLY A 112 -23.14 6.28 -7.50
CA GLY A 112 -23.16 7.00 -6.22
C GLY A 112 -22.05 6.64 -5.23
N GLU A 113 -21.36 5.52 -5.43
CA GLU A 113 -20.35 4.98 -4.51
C GLU A 113 -18.95 4.97 -5.14
N LYS A 114 -18.91 5.04 -6.48
CA LYS A 114 -17.70 4.92 -7.28
C LYS A 114 -16.65 5.99 -6.93
N ASP A 115 -17.08 7.23 -6.72
CA ASP A 115 -16.16 8.32 -6.34
C ASP A 115 -15.61 8.14 -4.92
N LEU A 116 -16.42 7.69 -3.96
CA LEU A 116 -15.94 7.40 -2.60
C LEU A 116 -14.85 6.33 -2.61
N VAL A 117 -15.12 5.18 -3.25
CA VAL A 117 -14.16 4.08 -3.35
C VAL A 117 -12.90 4.53 -4.10
N GLN A 118 -13.07 5.27 -5.21
CA GLN A 118 -11.94 5.81 -5.96
C GLN A 118 -11.09 6.78 -5.13
N GLY A 119 -11.70 7.63 -4.30
CA GLY A 119 -10.99 8.52 -3.41
C GLY A 119 -10.17 7.74 -2.38
N ILE A 120 -10.71 6.67 -1.77
CA ILE A 120 -9.96 5.82 -0.83
C ILE A 120 -8.79 5.12 -1.54
N ILE A 121 -9.00 4.61 -2.76
CA ILE A 121 -7.94 4.03 -3.61
C ILE A 121 -6.82 5.05 -3.85
N LEU A 122 -7.17 6.29 -4.20
CA LEU A 122 -6.19 7.35 -4.43
C LEU A 122 -5.39 7.67 -3.16
N VAL A 123 -6.01 7.69 -1.98
CA VAL A 123 -5.29 7.88 -0.71
C VAL A 123 -4.34 6.72 -0.43
N ALA A 124 -4.77 5.46 -0.64
CA ALA A 124 -3.88 4.30 -0.50
C ALA A 124 -2.69 4.39 -1.48
N ALA A 125 -2.95 4.73 -2.76
CA ALA A 125 -1.90 4.93 -3.76
C ALA A 125 -0.95 6.09 -3.38
N ALA A 126 -1.45 7.17 -2.81
CA ALA A 126 -0.61 8.25 -2.31
C ALA A 126 0.32 7.78 -1.18
N LEU A 127 -0.20 6.98 -0.25
CA LEU A 127 0.59 6.44 0.86
C LEU A 127 1.61 5.39 0.41
N VAL A 128 1.35 4.64 -0.67
CA VAL A 128 2.38 3.83 -1.35
C VAL A 128 3.57 4.68 -1.78
N HIS A 129 3.34 5.88 -2.32
CA HIS A 129 4.41 6.81 -2.68
C HIS A 129 5.11 7.40 -1.44
N TYR A 130 4.38 7.63 -0.35
CA TYR A 130 4.99 8.02 0.92
C TYR A 130 6.00 6.97 1.42
N GLU A 131 5.64 5.67 1.40
CA GLU A 131 6.51 4.56 1.82
C GLU A 131 7.78 4.39 0.97
N LYS A 132 7.78 4.99 -0.23
CA LYS A 132 8.93 5.05 -1.16
C LYS A 132 9.74 6.33 -1.05
N TYR A 133 9.38 7.22 -0.12
CA TYR A 133 9.94 8.56 0.02
C TYR A 133 9.70 9.47 -1.19
N GLU A 134 8.57 9.30 -1.86
CA GLU A 134 8.12 10.08 -3.02
C GLU A 134 7.06 11.10 -2.60
N ASN A 135 7.38 11.93 -1.59
CA ASN A 135 6.43 12.83 -0.91
C ASN A 135 5.71 13.82 -1.83
N ASP A 136 6.37 14.34 -2.86
CA ASP A 136 5.75 15.25 -3.83
C ASP A 136 4.68 14.53 -4.67
N ILE A 137 4.92 13.26 -5.02
CA ILE A 137 3.96 12.42 -5.75
C ILE A 137 2.79 12.07 -4.82
N CYS A 138 3.09 11.68 -3.58
CA CYS A 138 2.08 11.43 -2.54
C CYS A 138 1.14 12.64 -2.40
N LEU A 139 1.69 13.85 -2.20
CA LEU A 139 0.90 15.07 -2.06
C LEU A 139 0.05 15.36 -3.30
N SER A 140 0.59 15.17 -4.51
CA SER A 140 -0.14 15.35 -5.76
C SER A 140 -1.36 14.41 -5.86
N ILE A 141 -1.19 13.13 -5.49
CA ILE A 141 -2.28 12.15 -5.52
C ILE A 141 -3.30 12.42 -4.40
N MET A 142 -2.88 12.81 -3.20
CA MET A 142 -3.79 13.21 -2.11
C MET A 142 -4.72 14.35 -2.53
N ASN A 143 -4.22 15.36 -3.26
CA ASN A 143 -5.08 16.44 -3.77
C ASN A 143 -6.13 15.92 -4.74
N ARG A 144 -5.77 15.00 -5.65
CA ARG A 144 -6.72 14.36 -6.57
C ARG A 144 -7.75 13.50 -5.82
N ALA A 145 -7.37 12.89 -4.69
CA ALA A 145 -8.31 12.15 -3.85
C ALA A 145 -9.37 13.08 -3.24
N MET A 146 -8.99 14.29 -2.80
CA MET A 146 -9.94 15.25 -2.24
C MET A 146 -11.01 15.70 -3.24
N GLU A 147 -10.69 15.78 -4.53
CA GLU A 147 -11.69 16.09 -5.58
C GLU A 147 -12.82 15.04 -5.61
N LYS A 148 -12.48 13.77 -5.32
CA LYS A 148 -13.43 12.65 -5.26
C LYS A 148 -14.34 12.68 -4.05
N PHE A 149 -13.96 13.38 -2.99
CA PHE A 149 -14.77 13.45 -1.78
C PHE A 149 -15.76 14.63 -1.76
N SER A 150 -15.82 15.45 -2.82
CA SER A 150 -16.61 16.69 -2.86
C SER A 150 -18.11 16.54 -2.51
N ASN A 151 -18.71 15.35 -2.66
CA ASN A 151 -20.12 15.10 -2.36
C ASN A 151 -20.36 13.84 -1.51
N VAL A 152 -19.36 13.38 -0.75
CA VAL A 152 -19.47 12.16 0.07
C VAL A 152 -19.36 12.50 1.56
N SER A 153 -20.16 11.83 2.40
CA SER A 153 -20.16 12.03 3.85
C SER A 153 -20.69 10.82 4.61
N GLY A 154 -20.52 10.82 5.93
CA GLY A 154 -21.07 9.81 6.83
C GLY A 154 -20.18 8.58 7.00
N THR A 155 -20.77 7.39 6.96
CA THR A 155 -20.07 6.12 7.22
C THR A 155 -20.20 5.16 6.07
N TYR A 156 -19.12 4.46 5.76
CA TYR A 156 -19.06 3.48 4.68
C TYR A 156 -18.35 2.21 5.16
N HIS A 157 -19.09 1.12 5.38
CA HIS A 157 -18.57 -0.18 5.83
C HIS A 157 -17.61 -0.09 7.05
N GLY A 158 -17.98 0.76 8.01
CA GLY A 158 -17.20 1.01 9.23
C GLY A 158 -16.09 2.05 9.09
N ILE A 159 -15.88 2.64 7.91
CA ILE A 159 -15.03 3.82 7.70
C ILE A 159 -15.84 5.07 8.05
N ASN A 160 -15.30 5.92 8.92
CA ASN A 160 -15.83 7.27 9.11
C ASN A 160 -15.27 8.18 8.00
N VAL A 161 -16.10 8.41 6.98
CA VAL A 161 -15.71 9.12 5.75
C VAL A 161 -15.41 10.59 6.04
N ASP A 162 -16.15 11.20 6.96
CA ASP A 162 -15.92 12.60 7.36
C ASP A 162 -14.55 12.73 8.05
N LYS A 163 -14.25 11.82 8.98
CA LYS A 163 -12.95 11.83 9.67
C LYS A 163 -11.77 11.53 8.75
N PHE A 164 -12.00 10.65 7.79
CA PHE A 164 -11.03 10.32 6.75
C PHE A 164 -10.65 11.55 5.93
N GLN A 165 -11.65 12.28 5.43
CA GLN A 165 -11.47 13.53 4.68
C GLN A 165 -10.75 14.61 5.50
N GLU A 166 -11.16 14.81 6.76
CA GLU A 166 -10.48 15.75 7.66
C GLU A 166 -8.99 15.43 7.80
N THR A 167 -8.67 14.14 7.99
CA THR A 167 -7.29 13.68 8.16
C THR A 167 -6.46 13.95 6.91
N VAL A 168 -6.98 13.59 5.74
CA VAL A 168 -6.32 13.86 4.44
C VAL A 168 -6.12 15.37 4.23
N ALA A 169 -7.14 16.20 4.50
CA ALA A 169 -7.04 17.65 4.38
C ALA A 169 -5.99 18.27 5.32
N MET A 170 -5.88 17.76 6.56
CA MET A 170 -4.84 18.17 7.50
C MET A 170 -3.44 17.80 7.01
N MET A 171 -3.26 16.61 6.43
CA MET A 171 -1.97 16.19 5.87
C MET A 171 -1.56 17.05 4.67
N ILE A 172 -2.48 17.36 3.77
CA ILE A 172 -2.24 18.24 2.61
C ILE A 172 -1.82 19.64 3.07
N SER A 173 -2.58 20.25 3.99
CA SER A 173 -2.34 21.62 4.45
C SER A 173 -1.04 21.77 5.25
N SER A 174 -0.71 20.78 6.08
CA SER A 174 0.54 20.75 6.85
C SER A 174 1.75 20.28 6.04
N LYS A 175 1.53 19.67 4.87
CA LYS A 175 2.55 18.94 4.08
C LYS A 175 3.29 17.87 4.90
N SER A 176 2.64 17.33 5.92
CA SER A 176 3.19 16.28 6.78
C SER A 176 2.48 14.97 6.46
N MET A 177 3.17 14.11 5.71
CA MET A 177 2.67 12.78 5.37
C MET A 177 3.09 11.76 6.42
N GLY A 178 2.25 10.74 6.62
CA GLY A 178 2.45 9.71 7.63
C GLY A 178 1.29 8.72 7.66
N PRO A 179 1.47 7.58 8.33
CA PRO A 179 0.42 6.58 8.45
C PRO A 179 -0.71 7.05 9.35
N PHE A 180 -1.92 6.59 9.06
CA PHE A 180 -3.11 6.77 9.91
C PHE A 180 -4.09 5.60 9.69
N MET A 181 -5.14 5.53 10.51
CA MET A 181 -6.11 4.43 10.50
C MET A 181 -7.51 4.86 10.07
N ILE A 182 -8.29 3.90 9.53
CA ILE A 182 -9.65 4.04 8.99
C ILE A 182 -10.64 2.97 9.49
#